data_AF-A0AAJ0LX04-F1
#
_entry.id   AF-A0AAJ0LX04-F1
#
_cell.length_a   1.000
_cell.length_b   1.000
_cell.length_c   1.000
_cell.angle_alpha   90.00
_cell.angle_beta   90.00
_cell.angle_gamma   90.00
#
_symmetry.space_group_name_H-M   'P 1'
#
loop_
_entity.id
_entity.type
_entity.pdbx_description
1 polymer ?
#
loop_
_entity_poly.entity_id
_entity_poly.type
_entity_poly.pdbx_seq_one_letter_code
_entity_poly.pdbx_strand_id
1 'polypeptide(L)'
;MFMDSLSWVDQTYVKKHANENPDDLRAMYHPNLRLYENVHAPDKNTSERTRTYDAMMAFGFRFGRKALLSFAVYLLTFLPYVGRFVLPAASFYTFNKAVGTPAAVVIFSSGLFVPKKYLVMFLQSYFSSRSLMRDLLDPYFSRVRYTKEQKKKWFHEREGVLYGFAVAFFIMVKIPLVGVLVYGIAEASTAYLITKITEPPPPPAEAGEFKEKDVHWENKHEFLNLPLDKLDKFNISSKYREKLRPDSTGEEIQGRSFT
;
A
#
# COMPACT_ATOMS: atom_id res chain seq x y z
N MET A 1 4.31 4.39 -17.64
CA MET A 1 5.49 4.31 -16.77
C MET A 1 5.43 3.16 -15.78
N PHE A 2 4.48 3.09 -14.84
CA PHE A 2 4.37 1.95 -13.90
C PHE A 2 4.33 0.58 -14.60
N MET A 3 3.44 0.39 -15.59
CA MET A 3 3.32 -0.88 -16.32
C MET A 3 4.59 -1.20 -17.13
N ASP A 4 5.19 -0.19 -17.77
CA ASP A 4 6.45 -0.38 -18.52
C ASP A 4 7.59 -0.82 -17.60
N SER A 5 7.65 -0.22 -16.40
CA SER A 5 8.62 -0.59 -15.36
C SER A 5 8.39 -2.01 -14.88
N LEU A 6 7.13 -2.41 -14.70
CA LEU A 6 6.77 -3.77 -14.32
C LEU A 6 7.13 -4.79 -15.40
N SER A 7 6.91 -4.46 -16.68
CA SER A 7 7.36 -5.27 -17.82
C SER A 7 8.88 -5.45 -17.80
N TRP A 8 9.63 -4.39 -17.55
CA TRP A 8 11.09 -4.46 -17.41
C TRP A 8 11.52 -5.32 -16.22
N VAL A 9 10.83 -5.22 -15.07
CA VAL A 9 11.09 -6.04 -13.88
C VAL A 9 10.86 -7.53 -14.19
N ASP A 10 9.77 -7.87 -14.87
CA ASP A 10 9.50 -9.27 -15.26
C ASP A 10 10.53 -9.80 -16.27
N GLN A 11 10.91 -9.01 -17.28
CA GLN A 11 11.96 -9.40 -18.23
C GLN A 11 13.32 -9.63 -17.53
N THR A 12 13.67 -8.74 -16.60
CA THR A 12 14.93 -8.85 -15.84
C THR A 12 14.91 -10.07 -14.93
N TYR A 13 13.76 -10.37 -14.32
CA TYR A 13 13.57 -11.57 -13.50
C TYR A 13 13.80 -12.85 -14.33
N VAL A 14 13.18 -12.97 -15.50
CA VAL A 14 13.37 -14.13 -16.40
C VAL A 14 14.83 -14.27 -16.82
N LYS A 15 15.50 -13.16 -17.16
CA LYS A 15 16.94 -13.18 -17.51
C LYS A 15 17.81 -13.62 -16.33
N LYS A 16 17.52 -13.14 -15.11
CA LYS A 16 18.27 -13.48 -13.90
C LYS A 16 18.14 -14.97 -13.55
N HIS A 17 16.98 -15.57 -13.81
CA HIS A 17 16.68 -16.96 -13.50
C HIS A 17 16.67 -17.86 -14.76
N ALA A 18 17.37 -17.46 -15.83
CA ALA A 18 17.39 -18.21 -17.09
C ALA A 18 17.98 -19.64 -16.96
N ASN A 19 18.78 -19.88 -15.92
CA ASN A 19 19.39 -21.18 -15.63
C ASN A 19 18.60 -22.02 -14.60
N GLU A 20 17.46 -21.52 -14.12
CA GLU A 20 16.59 -22.22 -13.17
C GLU A 20 15.43 -22.93 -13.90
N ASN A 21 14.80 -23.90 -13.25
CA ASN A 21 13.67 -24.62 -13.84
C ASN A 21 12.47 -23.68 -14.04
N PRO A 22 11.88 -23.57 -15.24
CA PRO A 22 10.74 -22.70 -15.50
C PRO A 22 9.54 -22.91 -14.58
N ASP A 23 9.30 -24.14 -14.12
CA ASP A 23 8.19 -24.48 -13.22
C ASP A 23 8.37 -23.89 -11.81
N ASP A 24 9.60 -23.58 -11.43
CA ASP A 24 9.96 -22.99 -10.15
C ASP A 24 9.93 -21.46 -10.19
N LEU A 25 9.60 -20.86 -11.34
CA LEU A 25 9.55 -19.40 -11.47
C LEU A 25 8.20 -18.86 -10.98
N ARG A 26 8.25 -17.70 -10.33
CA ARG A 26 7.02 -16.95 -10.00
C ARG A 26 6.28 -16.58 -11.29
N ALA A 27 4.96 -16.44 -11.21
CA ALA A 27 4.20 -15.91 -12.34
C ALA A 27 4.55 -14.44 -12.63
N MET A 28 4.34 -14.02 -13.87
CA MET A 28 4.61 -12.65 -14.33
C MET A 28 3.49 -11.70 -13.88
N TYR A 29 3.83 -10.49 -13.47
CA TYR A 29 2.86 -9.51 -12.99
C TYR A 29 2.30 -8.66 -14.12
N HIS A 30 3.16 -8.21 -15.05
CA HIS A 30 2.77 -7.33 -16.14
C HIS A 30 1.67 -7.91 -17.03
N PRO A 31 1.82 -9.13 -17.62
CA PRO A 31 0.78 -9.69 -18.47
C PRO A 31 -0.52 -9.93 -17.71
N ASN A 32 -0.45 -10.43 -16.46
CA ASN A 32 -1.64 -10.68 -15.66
C ASN A 32 -2.38 -9.39 -15.32
N LEU A 33 -1.68 -8.35 -14.84
CA LEU A 33 -2.29 -7.05 -14.54
C LEU A 33 -2.88 -6.35 -15.77
N ARG A 34 -2.34 -6.61 -16.97
CA ARG A 34 -2.90 -6.08 -18.21
C ARG A 34 -4.28 -6.67 -18.52
N LEU A 35 -4.55 -7.92 -18.12
CA LEU A 35 -5.86 -8.55 -18.31
C LEU A 35 -6.95 -7.84 -17.49
N TYR A 36 -6.61 -7.31 -16.31
CA TYR A 36 -7.55 -6.56 -15.46
C TYR A 36 -7.99 -5.22 -16.06
N GLU A 37 -7.23 -4.67 -17.00
CA GLU A 37 -7.57 -3.41 -17.66
C GLU A 37 -8.83 -3.56 -18.54
N ASN A 38 -8.98 -4.71 -19.19
CA ASN A 38 -10.02 -4.96 -20.19
C ASN A 38 -11.32 -5.50 -19.59
N VAL A 39 -11.27 -6.18 -18.44
CA VAL A 39 -12.44 -6.85 -17.84
C VAL A 39 -13.40 -5.87 -17.17
N HIS A 40 -12.92 -4.69 -16.80
CA HIS A 40 -13.70 -3.68 -16.08
C HIS A 40 -13.60 -2.30 -16.69
N ALA A 41 -13.32 -2.21 -18.00
CA ALA A 41 -13.49 -0.97 -18.73
C ALA A 41 -14.95 -0.50 -18.55
N PRO A 42 -15.19 0.72 -18.05
CA PRO A 42 -16.55 1.20 -17.82
C PRO A 42 -17.34 1.21 -19.13
N ASP A 43 -18.63 0.90 -19.04
CA ASP A 43 -19.56 0.99 -20.16
C ASP A 43 -19.34 2.32 -20.92
N LYS A 44 -19.07 2.23 -22.22
CA LYS A 44 -18.82 3.38 -23.12
C LYS A 44 -20.00 4.36 -23.22
N ASN A 45 -21.10 4.10 -22.51
CA ASN A 45 -22.37 4.82 -22.62
C ASN A 45 -22.53 6.00 -21.65
N THR A 46 -21.59 6.24 -20.72
CA THR A 46 -21.63 7.45 -19.88
C THR A 46 -20.82 8.56 -20.52
N SER A 47 -21.46 9.68 -20.86
CA SER A 47 -20.79 10.83 -21.49
C SER A 47 -19.60 11.32 -20.64
N GLU A 48 -18.44 11.54 -21.27
CA GLU A 48 -17.22 11.99 -20.58
C GLU A 48 -17.42 13.29 -19.78
N ARG A 49 -18.30 14.18 -20.25
CA ARG A 49 -18.59 15.46 -19.56
C ARG A 49 -19.23 15.26 -18.20
N THR A 50 -20.22 14.37 -18.08
CA THR A 50 -20.90 14.08 -16.82
C THR A 50 -19.94 13.48 -15.80
N ARG A 51 -19.06 12.58 -16.25
CA ARG A 51 -18.03 11.94 -15.41
C ARG A 51 -16.99 12.92 -14.89
N THR A 52 -16.55 13.87 -15.71
CA THR A 52 -15.57 14.89 -15.30
C THR A 52 -16.17 15.84 -14.27
N TYR A 53 -17.42 16.27 -14.45
CA TYR A 53 -18.12 17.10 -13.48
C TYR A 53 -18.31 16.38 -12.14
N ASP A 54 -18.74 15.13 -12.15
CA ASP A 54 -18.90 14.32 -10.94
C ASP A 54 -17.56 14.11 -10.22
N ALA A 55 -16.48 13.89 -10.97
CA ALA A 55 -15.13 13.79 -10.40
C ALA A 55 -14.67 15.10 -9.76
N MET A 56 -14.91 16.25 -10.42
CA MET A 56 -14.57 17.57 -9.90
C MET A 56 -15.39 17.93 -8.66
N MET A 57 -16.71 17.66 -8.67
CA MET A 57 -17.59 17.82 -7.52
C MET A 57 -17.16 16.94 -6.35
N ALA A 58 -16.89 15.65 -6.60
CA ALA A 58 -16.41 14.73 -5.58
C ALA A 58 -15.06 15.17 -5.00
N PHE A 59 -14.15 15.69 -5.83
CA PHE A 59 -12.89 16.27 -5.38
C PHE A 59 -13.13 17.51 -4.51
N GLY A 60 -13.98 18.44 -4.97
CA GLY A 60 -14.35 19.65 -4.25
C GLY A 60 -14.97 19.37 -2.88
N PHE A 61 -15.94 18.46 -2.79
CA PHE A 61 -16.55 18.07 -1.51
C PHE A 61 -15.54 17.44 -0.54
N ARG A 62 -14.64 16.58 -1.03
CA ARG A 62 -13.60 15.96 -0.20
C ARG A 62 -12.60 16.99 0.32
N PHE A 63 -12.19 17.93 -0.53
CA PHE A 63 -11.25 18.98 -0.16
C PHE A 63 -11.91 20.00 0.79
N GLY A 64 -13.13 20.44 0.46
CA GLY A 64 -13.92 21.36 1.28
C GLY A 64 -14.19 20.81 2.68
N ARG A 65 -14.56 19.53 2.82
CA ARG A 65 -14.73 18.90 4.14
C ARG A 65 -13.44 18.90 4.97
N LYS A 66 -12.29 18.65 4.34
CA LYS A 66 -10.99 18.73 5.03
C LYS A 66 -10.65 20.17 5.43
N ALA A 67 -10.84 21.12 4.52
CA ALA A 67 -10.59 22.54 4.76
C ALA A 67 -11.46 23.09 5.90
N LEU A 68 -12.75 22.75 5.90
CA LEU A 68 -13.69 23.18 6.93
C LEU A 68 -13.34 22.58 8.30
N LEU A 69 -12.94 21.32 8.35
CA LEU A 69 -12.48 20.69 9.59
C LEU A 69 -11.19 21.35 10.12
N SER A 70 -10.23 21.63 9.24
CA SER A 70 -9.01 22.38 9.61
C SER A 70 -9.32 23.80 10.08
N PHE A 71 -10.27 24.48 9.44
CA PHE A 71 -10.71 25.82 9.83
C PHE A 71 -11.43 25.81 11.17
N ALA A 72 -12.30 24.84 11.43
CA ALA A 72 -12.95 24.66 12.72
C ALA A 72 -11.93 24.40 13.85
N VAL A 73 -10.94 23.53 13.60
CA VAL A 73 -9.83 23.29 14.55
C VAL A 73 -9.04 24.58 14.79
N TYR A 74 -8.76 25.36 13.74
CA TYR A 74 -8.07 26.64 13.86
C TYR A 74 -8.87 27.64 14.71
N LEU A 75 -10.17 27.78 14.46
CA LEU A 75 -11.05 28.64 15.24
C LEU A 75 -11.10 28.22 16.72
N LEU A 76 -11.15 26.91 16.99
CA LEU A 76 -11.15 26.38 18.35
C LEU A 76 -9.87 26.78 19.13
N THR A 77 -8.76 27.01 18.44
CA THR A 77 -7.50 27.48 19.05
C THR A 77 -7.62 28.89 19.66
N PHE A 78 -8.60 29.70 19.25
CA PHE A 78 -8.82 31.04 19.81
C PHE A 78 -9.65 31.05 21.10
N LEU A 79 -10.21 29.91 21.53
CA LEU A 79 -10.94 29.88 22.79
C LEU A 79 -9.98 30.11 23.97
N PRO A 80 -10.30 31.03 24.89
CA PRO A 80 -9.49 31.23 26.09
C PRO A 80 -9.45 29.93 26.91
N TYR A 81 -8.30 29.67 27.55
CA TYR A 81 -7.99 28.48 28.37
C TYR A 81 -7.89 27.13 27.63
N VAL A 82 -8.80 26.83 26.70
CA VAL A 82 -8.86 25.54 25.99
C VAL A 82 -8.03 25.56 24.71
N GLY A 83 -7.90 26.71 24.05
CA GLY A 83 -7.29 26.85 22.73
C GLY A 83 -5.88 26.27 22.62
N ARG A 84 -5.06 26.40 23.68
CA ARG A 84 -3.69 25.84 23.72
C ARG A 84 -3.64 24.31 23.59
N PHE A 85 -4.70 23.61 23.96
CA PHE A 85 -4.78 22.16 23.95
C PHE A 85 -5.45 21.60 22.70
N VAL A 86 -6.14 22.42 21.92
CA VAL A 86 -6.87 22.02 20.72
C VAL A 86 -5.95 21.39 19.67
N LEU A 87 -4.86 22.08 19.32
CA LEU A 87 -3.92 21.58 18.31
C LEU A 87 -3.22 20.28 18.74
N PRO A 88 -2.68 20.16 19.97
CA PRO A 88 -2.17 18.88 20.49
C PRO A 88 -3.21 17.76 20.48
N ALA A 89 -4.44 18.03 20.94
CA ALA A 89 -5.50 17.04 21.01
C ALA A 89 -5.95 16.56 19.62
N ALA A 90 -6.14 17.47 18.67
CA ALA A 90 -6.49 17.14 17.29
C ALA A 90 -5.38 16.34 16.59
N SER A 91 -4.12 16.73 16.84
CA SER A 91 -2.95 16.01 16.33
C SER A 91 -2.85 14.61 16.92
N PHE A 92 -3.04 14.48 18.24
CA PHE A 92 -3.06 13.19 18.92
C PHE A 92 -4.18 12.30 18.39
N TYR A 93 -5.40 12.82 18.25
CA TYR A 93 -6.54 12.06 17.74
C TYR A 93 -6.28 11.52 16.32
N THR A 94 -5.77 12.38 15.44
CA THR A 94 -5.51 12.02 14.04
C THR A 94 -4.37 11.01 13.94
N PHE A 95 -3.32 11.20 14.74
CA PHE A 95 -2.16 10.30 14.76
C PHE A 95 -2.49 8.96 15.41
N ASN A 96 -3.17 8.95 16.56
CA ASN A 96 -3.64 7.74 17.24
C ASN A 96 -4.50 6.86 16.33
N LYS A 97 -5.39 7.46 15.54
CA LYS A 97 -6.18 6.71 14.56
C LYS A 97 -5.33 6.06 13.46
N ALA A 98 -4.15 6.59 13.18
CA ALA A 98 -3.25 6.09 12.15
C ALA A 98 -2.29 5.01 12.67
N VAL A 99 -1.67 5.21 13.85
CA VAL A 99 -0.62 4.33 14.39
C VAL A 99 -1.03 3.51 15.63
N GLY A 100 -2.20 3.78 16.20
CA GLY A 100 -2.68 3.14 17.42
C GLY A 100 -2.20 3.80 18.72
N THR A 101 -2.87 3.44 19.81
CA THR A 101 -2.72 4.08 21.13
C THR A 101 -1.30 3.99 21.69
N PRO A 102 -0.61 2.83 21.67
CA PRO A 102 0.71 2.73 22.29
C PRO A 102 1.73 3.69 21.67
N ALA A 103 1.81 3.71 20.33
CA ALA A 103 2.76 4.58 19.62
C ALA A 103 2.40 6.06 19.78
N ALA A 104 1.11 6.41 19.74
CA ALA A 104 0.66 7.78 19.92
C ALA A 104 0.98 8.31 21.31
N VAL A 105 0.76 7.51 22.37
CA VAL A 105 1.09 7.90 23.75
C VAL A 105 2.59 8.14 23.90
N VAL A 106 3.44 7.26 23.39
CA VAL A 106 4.91 7.42 23.47
C VAL A 106 5.37 8.69 22.73
N ILE A 107 4.88 8.94 21.53
CA ILE A 107 5.30 10.10 20.72
C ILE A 107 4.82 11.42 21.32
N PHE A 108 3.57 11.49 21.80
CA PHE A 108 3.06 12.74 22.38
C PHE A 108 3.53 12.97 23.82
N SER A 109 3.82 11.93 24.60
CA SER A 109 4.47 12.08 25.92
C SER A 109 5.93 12.50 25.78
N SER A 110 6.69 11.92 24.85
CA SER A 110 8.05 12.41 24.53
C SER A 110 8.04 13.83 23.95
N GLY A 111 6.95 14.23 23.29
CA GLY A 111 6.68 15.60 22.83
C GLY A 111 6.64 16.66 23.95
N LEU A 112 6.57 16.28 25.23
CA LEU A 112 6.75 17.20 26.35
C LEU A 112 8.21 17.66 26.50
N PHE A 113 9.16 16.81 26.08
CA PHE A 113 10.59 17.08 26.15
C PHE A 113 11.18 17.46 24.78
N VAL A 114 10.57 16.99 23.69
CA VAL A 114 11.02 17.24 22.32
C VAL A 114 10.45 18.57 21.79
N PRO A 115 11.29 19.47 21.23
CA PRO A 115 10.80 20.72 20.65
C PRO A 115 9.73 20.48 19.57
N LYS A 116 8.64 21.26 19.64
CA LYS A 116 7.46 21.14 18.74
C LYS A 116 7.81 21.05 17.26
N LYS A 117 8.87 21.75 16.82
CA LYS A 117 9.36 21.72 15.42
C LYS A 117 9.67 20.31 14.92
N TYR A 118 10.27 19.45 15.76
CA TYR A 118 10.62 18.09 15.38
C TYR A 118 9.38 17.18 15.32
N LEU A 119 8.43 17.37 16.25
CA LEU A 119 7.17 16.66 16.22
C LEU A 119 6.36 16.99 14.95
N VAL A 120 6.27 18.28 14.59
CA VAL A 120 5.61 18.72 13.37
C VAL A 120 6.31 18.18 12.12
N MET A 121 7.64 18.24 12.08
CA MET A 121 8.44 17.69 10.97
C MET A 121 8.23 16.18 10.82
N PHE A 122 8.18 15.46 11.93
CA PHE A 122 7.90 14.02 11.96
C PHE A 122 6.49 13.71 11.44
N LEU A 123 5.46 14.38 11.99
CA LEU A 123 4.07 14.21 11.56
C LEU A 123 3.89 14.52 10.08
N GLN A 124 4.49 15.62 9.61
CA GLN A 124 4.46 16.00 8.20
C GLN A 124 5.12 14.91 7.34
N SER A 125 6.30 14.43 7.74
CA SER A 125 7.00 13.36 7.01
C SER A 125 6.17 12.07 6.98
N TYR A 126 5.52 11.71 8.09
CA TYR A 126 4.62 10.57 8.19
C TYR A 126 3.44 10.66 7.23
N PHE A 127 2.66 11.73 7.31
CA PHE A 127 1.47 11.90 6.47
C PHE A 127 1.81 12.11 5.00
N SER A 128 2.89 12.83 4.68
CA SER A 128 3.34 13.03 3.31
C SER A 128 3.85 11.73 2.69
N SER A 129 4.64 10.93 3.41
CA SER A 129 5.11 9.62 2.92
C SER A 129 3.94 8.66 2.69
N ARG A 130 2.97 8.64 3.61
CA ARG A 130 1.75 7.82 3.45
C ARG A 130 0.91 8.26 2.25
N SER A 131 0.84 9.57 1.98
CA SER A 131 0.12 10.09 0.82
C SER A 131 0.84 9.73 -0.47
N LEU A 132 2.14 9.96 -0.53
CA LEU A 132 2.99 9.59 -1.66
C LEU A 132 2.85 8.10 -2.02
N MET A 133 2.92 7.20 -1.03
CA MET A 133 2.77 5.77 -1.29
C MET A 133 1.40 5.42 -1.88
N ARG A 134 0.33 6.10 -1.44
CA ARG A 134 -1.02 5.85 -1.96
C ARG A 134 -1.15 6.26 -3.42
N ASP A 135 -0.48 7.34 -3.80
CA ASP A 135 -0.46 7.84 -5.17
C ASP A 135 0.40 6.93 -6.05
N LEU A 136 1.60 6.53 -5.58
CA LEU A 136 2.49 5.60 -6.29
C LEU A 136 1.88 4.21 -6.53
N LEU A 137 1.02 3.73 -5.63
CA LEU A 137 0.31 2.44 -5.78
C LEU A 137 -1.03 2.56 -6.50
N ASP A 138 -1.49 3.76 -6.84
CA ASP A 138 -2.78 3.91 -7.52
C ASP A 138 -2.86 3.16 -8.86
N PRO A 139 -1.79 3.08 -9.69
CA PRO A 139 -1.78 2.25 -10.90
C PRO A 139 -2.04 0.76 -10.67
N TYR A 140 -1.65 0.22 -9.52
CA TYR A 140 -1.92 -1.17 -9.12
C TYR A 140 -3.37 -1.32 -8.66
N PHE A 141 -3.83 -0.47 -7.74
CA PHE A 141 -5.17 -0.55 -7.17
C PHE A 141 -6.29 -0.22 -8.16
N SER A 142 -6.02 0.62 -9.15
CA SER A 142 -6.95 0.93 -10.24
C SER A 142 -7.19 -0.26 -11.17
N ARG A 143 -6.27 -1.23 -11.21
CA ARG A 143 -6.41 -2.47 -12.00
C ARG A 143 -7.07 -3.57 -11.20
N VAL A 144 -6.53 -3.90 -10.03
CA VAL A 144 -7.08 -4.98 -9.20
C VAL A 144 -8.45 -4.62 -8.61
N ARG A 145 -8.75 -3.33 -8.38
CA ARG A 145 -10.06 -2.84 -7.88
C ARG A 145 -10.47 -3.47 -6.54
N TYR A 146 -9.70 -3.19 -5.49
CA TYR A 146 -10.12 -3.51 -4.12
C TYR A 146 -11.24 -2.58 -3.64
N THR A 147 -12.07 -3.08 -2.73
CA THR A 147 -13.00 -2.23 -1.97
C THR A 147 -12.22 -1.28 -1.06
N LYS A 148 -12.90 -0.24 -0.53
CA LYS A 148 -12.28 0.72 0.40
C LYS A 148 -11.73 0.04 1.66
N GLU A 149 -12.42 -0.98 2.15
CA GLU A 149 -12.06 -1.74 3.35
C GLU A 149 -10.87 -2.66 3.08
N GLN A 150 -10.91 -3.39 1.97
CA GLN A 150 -9.79 -4.21 1.50
C GLN A 150 -8.52 -3.37 1.31
N LYS A 151 -8.60 -2.24 0.58
CA LYS A 151 -7.47 -1.33 0.39
C LYS A 151 -6.94 -0.82 1.74
N LYS A 152 -7.82 -0.45 2.67
CA LYS A 152 -7.41 0.02 4.01
C LYS A 152 -6.64 -1.06 4.78
N LYS A 153 -7.12 -2.30 4.78
CA LYS A 153 -6.51 -3.44 5.47
C LYS A 153 -5.19 -3.85 4.82
N TRP A 154 -5.14 -3.90 3.48
CA TRP A 154 -3.91 -4.16 2.73
C TRP A 154 -2.78 -3.17 3.07
N PHE A 155 -3.10 -1.87 3.14
CA PHE A 155 -2.12 -0.84 3.52
C PHE A 155 -1.66 -0.99 4.97
N HIS A 156 -2.54 -1.43 5.86
CA HIS A 156 -2.23 -1.60 7.27
C HIS A 156 -1.27 -2.78 7.50
N GLU A 157 -1.52 -3.93 6.87
CA GLU A 157 -0.66 -5.12 6.96
C GLU A 157 0.78 -4.85 6.54
N ARG A 158 0.95 -3.98 5.53
CA ARG A 158 2.22 -3.62 4.90
C ARG A 158 2.75 -2.25 5.33
N GLU A 159 2.18 -1.64 6.36
CA GLU A 159 2.45 -0.23 6.73
C GLU A 159 3.94 0.05 6.97
N GLY A 160 4.66 -0.85 7.64
CA GLY A 160 6.08 -0.67 7.94
C GLY A 160 6.97 -0.58 6.69
N VAL A 161 6.83 -1.54 5.76
CA VAL A 161 7.63 -1.57 4.52
C VAL A 161 7.24 -0.42 3.60
N LEU A 162 5.95 -0.18 3.44
CA LEU A 162 5.43 0.91 2.63
C LEU A 162 5.89 2.28 3.15
N TYR A 163 5.85 2.48 4.46
CA TYR A 163 6.32 3.70 5.08
C TYR A 163 7.82 3.89 4.89
N GLY A 164 8.64 2.88 5.20
CA GLY A 164 10.09 2.95 5.05
C GLY A 164 10.51 3.25 3.61
N PHE A 165 9.87 2.59 2.64
CA PHE A 165 10.07 2.86 1.22
C PHE A 165 9.69 4.30 0.84
N ALA A 166 8.51 4.76 1.24
CA ALA A 166 8.01 6.07 0.86
C ALA A 166 8.78 7.24 1.52
N VAL A 167 9.30 7.07 2.74
CA VAL A 167 10.11 8.09 3.43
C VAL A 167 11.38 8.41 2.64
N ALA A 168 12.05 7.40 2.08
CA ALA A 168 13.25 7.61 1.27
C ALA A 168 12.94 8.50 0.06
N PHE A 169 11.87 8.20 -0.68
CA PHE A 169 11.44 9.02 -1.81
C PHE A 169 10.91 10.40 -1.38
N PHE A 170 10.22 10.50 -0.25
CA PHE A 170 9.76 11.78 0.27
C PHE A 170 10.92 12.76 0.54
N ILE A 171 12.03 12.26 1.10
CA ILE A 171 13.24 13.06 1.31
C ILE A 171 13.83 13.52 -0.04
N MET A 172 13.90 12.62 -1.03
CA MET A 172 14.43 12.94 -2.37
C MET A 172 13.55 13.93 -3.15
N VAL A 173 12.22 13.79 -3.09
CA VAL A 173 11.28 14.68 -3.79
C VAL A 173 11.31 16.12 -3.24
N LYS A 174 11.70 16.29 -1.98
CA LYS A 174 11.88 17.62 -1.37
C LYS A 174 13.04 18.43 -1.96
N ILE A 175 13.94 17.80 -2.72
CA ILE A 175 15.01 18.50 -3.41
C ILE A 175 14.43 19.25 -4.61
N PRO A 176 14.46 20.60 -4.63
CA PRO A 176 13.95 21.38 -5.76
C PRO A 176 14.64 20.98 -7.06
N LEU A 177 13.95 21.13 -8.19
CA LEU A 177 14.41 20.78 -9.55
C LEU A 177 14.56 19.28 -9.86
N VAL A 178 14.77 18.42 -8.85
CA VAL A 178 14.93 16.96 -9.06
C VAL A 178 13.62 16.20 -8.81
N GLY A 179 12.64 16.82 -8.13
CA GLY A 179 11.39 16.16 -7.70
C GLY A 179 10.61 15.45 -8.82
N VAL A 180 10.53 16.04 -10.04
CA VAL A 180 9.83 15.41 -11.18
C VAL A 180 10.55 14.14 -11.65
N LEU A 181 11.87 14.17 -11.74
CA LEU A 181 12.68 13.01 -12.11
C LEU A 181 12.58 11.91 -11.04
N VAL A 182 12.69 12.30 -9.76
CA VAL A 182 12.55 11.38 -8.62
C VAL A 182 11.18 10.71 -8.61
N TYR A 183 10.12 11.43 -8.99
CA TYR A 183 8.78 10.83 -9.06
C TYR A 183 8.71 9.68 -10.08
N GLY A 184 9.33 9.84 -11.25
CA GLY A 184 9.43 8.75 -12.23
C GLY A 184 10.22 7.54 -11.70
N ILE A 185 11.34 7.79 -11.01
CA ILE A 185 12.12 6.73 -10.35
C ILE A 185 11.29 6.05 -9.25
N ALA A 186 10.49 6.81 -8.50
CA ALA A 186 9.62 6.30 -7.45
C ALA A 186 8.52 5.40 -8.02
N GLU A 187 7.89 5.76 -9.14
CA GLU A 187 6.91 4.91 -9.83
C GLU A 187 7.53 3.59 -10.29
N ALA A 188 8.71 3.65 -10.91
CA ALA A 188 9.43 2.45 -11.36
C ALA A 188 9.84 1.55 -10.18
N SER A 189 10.35 2.16 -9.11
CA SER A 189 10.73 1.44 -7.89
C SER A 189 9.53 0.83 -7.19
N THR A 190 8.36 1.48 -7.27
CA THR A 190 7.10 0.95 -6.72
C THR A 190 6.61 -0.26 -7.52
N ALA A 191 6.80 -0.26 -8.84
CA ALA A 191 6.54 -1.45 -9.66
C ALA A 191 7.42 -2.63 -9.24
N TYR A 192 8.70 -2.41 -8.92
CA TYR A 192 9.54 -3.46 -8.36
C TYR A 192 9.07 -3.89 -6.96
N LEU A 193 8.75 -2.93 -6.08
CA LEU A 193 8.28 -3.19 -4.72
C LEU A 193 7.05 -4.09 -4.71
N ILE A 194 6.08 -3.86 -5.61
CA ILE A 194 4.85 -4.68 -5.64
C ILE A 194 5.17 -6.16 -5.86
N THR A 195 6.16 -6.46 -6.70
CA THR A 195 6.61 -7.84 -6.93
C THR A 195 7.22 -8.50 -5.70
N LYS A 196 7.53 -7.74 -4.65
CA LYS A 196 8.10 -8.26 -3.39
C LYS A 196 7.10 -8.42 -2.27
N ILE A 197 6.04 -7.62 -2.28
CA ILE A 197 5.10 -7.53 -1.15
C ILE A 197 3.70 -8.06 -1.49
N THR A 198 3.46 -8.47 -2.74
CA THR A 198 2.22 -9.14 -3.16
C THR A 198 2.55 -10.36 -3.97
N GLU A 199 1.58 -11.27 -4.08
CA GLU A 199 1.63 -12.36 -5.05
C GLU A 199 1.26 -11.82 -6.46
N PRO A 200 1.72 -12.49 -7.53
CA PRO A 200 1.28 -12.14 -8.88
C PRO A 200 -0.24 -12.35 -8.98
N PRO A 201 -1.01 -11.37 -9.47
CA PRO A 201 -2.45 -11.52 -9.57
C PRO A 201 -2.79 -12.65 -10.56
N PRO A 202 -3.80 -13.50 -10.27
CA PRO A 202 -4.23 -14.56 -11.17
C PRO A 202 -5.01 -13.97 -12.36
N PRO A 203 -5.51 -14.80 -13.30
CA PRO A 203 -6.46 -14.34 -14.29
C PRO A 203 -7.69 -13.66 -13.65
N PRO A 204 -8.33 -12.67 -14.31
CA PRO A 204 -9.43 -11.91 -13.72
C PRO A 204 -10.63 -12.73 -13.24
N ALA A 205 -10.81 -13.96 -13.73
CA ALA A 205 -11.85 -14.88 -13.28
C ALA A 205 -11.73 -15.25 -11.78
N GLU A 206 -10.50 -15.33 -11.27
CA GLU A 206 -10.17 -15.70 -9.89
C GLU A 206 -9.87 -14.47 -9.01
N ALA A 207 -10.14 -13.27 -9.54
CA ALA A 207 -9.81 -12.02 -8.88
C ALA A 207 -10.52 -11.82 -7.53
N GLY A 208 -11.68 -12.44 -7.33
CA GLY A 208 -12.44 -12.33 -6.08
C GLY A 208 -11.67 -12.93 -4.90
N GLU A 209 -11.35 -14.22 -5.00
CA GLU A 209 -10.61 -14.97 -3.99
C GLU A 209 -9.20 -14.39 -3.77
N PHE A 210 -8.52 -14.01 -4.85
CA PHE A 210 -7.22 -13.36 -4.75
C PHE A 210 -7.26 -12.07 -3.92
N LYS A 211 -8.28 -11.22 -4.09
CA LYS A 211 -8.39 -9.97 -3.32
C LYS A 211 -8.57 -10.24 -1.84
N GLU A 212 -9.30 -11.27 -1.47
CA GLU A 212 -9.53 -11.63 -0.07
C GLU A 212 -8.24 -12.14 0.57
N LYS A 213 -7.49 -12.99 -0.14
CA LYS A 213 -6.19 -13.49 0.29
C LYS A 213 -5.14 -12.38 0.38
N ASP A 214 -4.93 -11.61 -0.68
CA ASP A 214 -3.85 -10.62 -0.78
C ASP A 214 -3.97 -9.45 0.21
N VAL A 215 -5.19 -9.17 0.69
CA VAL A 215 -5.41 -8.18 1.76
C VAL A 215 -4.61 -8.53 3.03
N HIS A 216 -4.42 -9.81 3.31
CA HIS A 216 -3.55 -10.29 4.37
C HIS A 216 -2.13 -10.52 3.83
N TRP A 217 -1.13 -10.06 4.56
CA TRP A 217 0.26 -10.37 4.22
C TRP A 217 0.66 -11.69 4.88
N GLU A 218 0.20 -12.81 4.32
CA GLU A 218 0.30 -14.16 4.92
C GLU A 218 1.71 -14.52 5.37
N ASN A 219 2.73 -14.03 4.67
CA ASN A 219 4.12 -14.45 4.87
C ASN A 219 5.05 -13.32 5.31
N LYS A 220 4.50 -12.32 6.00
CA LYS A 220 5.23 -11.14 6.49
C LYS A 220 6.50 -11.50 7.27
N HIS A 221 6.41 -12.47 8.18
CA HIS A 221 7.53 -12.85 9.03
C HIS A 221 8.68 -13.51 8.26
N GLU A 222 8.35 -14.36 7.29
CA GLU A 222 9.35 -15.02 6.44
C GLU A 222 10.06 -13.99 5.55
N PHE A 223 9.30 -13.06 4.95
CA PHE A 223 9.87 -11.98 4.16
C PHE A 223 10.86 -11.12 4.95
N LEU A 224 10.52 -10.76 6.20
CA LEU A 224 11.38 -9.93 7.04
C LEU A 224 12.66 -10.66 7.50
N ASN A 225 12.66 -11.99 7.50
CA ASN A 225 13.81 -12.80 7.89
C ASN A 225 14.70 -13.23 6.71
N LEU A 226 14.30 -12.94 5.46
CA LEU A 226 15.05 -13.34 4.28
C LEU A 226 16.31 -12.47 4.09
N PRO A 227 17.44 -13.09 3.69
CA PRO A 227 18.60 -12.35 3.18
C PRO A 227 18.22 -11.48 1.98
N LEU A 228 18.80 -10.28 1.90
CA LEU A 228 18.49 -9.30 0.85
C LEU A 228 18.74 -9.85 -0.58
N ASP A 229 19.72 -10.75 -0.74
CA ASP A 229 20.04 -11.42 -2.01
C ASP A 229 18.98 -12.43 -2.47
N LYS A 230 18.08 -12.86 -1.57
CA LYS A 230 17.08 -13.92 -1.82
C LYS A 230 15.64 -13.42 -1.80
N LEU A 231 15.40 -12.11 -1.81
CA LEU A 231 14.05 -11.53 -1.83
C LEU A 231 13.21 -11.96 -3.05
N ASP A 232 13.86 -12.39 -4.14
CA ASP A 232 13.19 -12.90 -5.36
C ASP A 232 12.56 -14.30 -5.18
N LYS A 233 13.07 -15.11 -4.24
CA LYS A 233 12.65 -16.52 -4.06
C LYS A 233 11.33 -16.67 -3.31
N PHE A 234 10.82 -15.58 -2.74
CA PHE A 234 9.67 -15.64 -1.86
C PHE A 234 8.37 -16.05 -2.59
N ASN A 235 8.10 -15.48 -3.76
CA ASN A 235 6.88 -15.78 -4.56
C ASN A 235 6.92 -17.16 -5.25
N ILE A 236 8.03 -17.88 -5.12
CA ILE A 236 8.19 -19.27 -5.57
C ILE A 236 7.67 -20.21 -4.47
N SER A 237 8.00 -19.91 -3.21
CA SER A 237 7.66 -20.74 -2.05
C SER A 237 6.16 -20.85 -1.78
N SER A 238 5.37 -19.82 -2.07
CA SER A 238 3.92 -19.86 -1.88
C SER A 238 3.21 -20.82 -2.83
N LYS A 239 3.64 -20.87 -4.11
CA LYS A 239 3.19 -21.90 -5.08
C LYS A 239 3.57 -23.32 -4.64
N TYR A 240 4.79 -23.50 -4.12
CA TYR A 240 5.24 -24.79 -3.59
C TYR A 240 4.37 -25.25 -2.40
N ARG A 241 3.98 -24.33 -1.51
CA ARG A 241 3.12 -24.62 -0.37
C ARG A 241 1.68 -24.93 -0.77
N GLU A 242 1.16 -24.28 -1.81
CA GLU A 242 -0.16 -24.58 -2.38
C GLU A 242 -0.18 -25.95 -3.05
N LYS A 243 0.89 -26.34 -3.74
CA LYS A 243 1.07 -27.68 -4.32
C LYS A 243 1.25 -28.79 -3.26
N LEU A 244 1.67 -28.42 -2.04
CA LEU A 244 1.86 -29.32 -0.89
C LEU A 244 0.67 -29.37 0.07
N ARG A 245 -0.36 -28.53 -0.11
CA ARG A 245 -1.63 -28.69 0.59
C ARG A 245 -2.33 -29.92 -0.02
N PRO A 246 -2.58 -30.99 0.74
CA PRO A 246 -3.45 -32.04 0.24
C PRO A 246 -4.81 -31.43 -0.02
N ASP A 247 -5.33 -31.67 -1.23
CA ASP A 247 -6.66 -31.27 -1.65
C ASP A 247 -7.65 -31.73 -0.57
N SER A 248 -8.33 -30.80 0.07
CA SER A 248 -9.35 -31.11 1.08
C SER A 248 -10.63 -31.54 0.38
N THR A 249 -10.53 -32.58 -0.44
CA THR A 249 -11.65 -33.37 -0.92
C THR A 249 -11.64 -34.69 -0.14
N GLY A 250 -12.45 -34.68 0.92
CA GLY A 250 -12.97 -35.81 1.69
C GLY A 250 -12.16 -37.11 1.73
N GLU A 251 -11.49 -37.34 2.85
CA GLU A 251 -11.56 -38.63 3.55
C GLU A 251 -11.28 -38.42 5.05
N GLU A 252 -12.28 -38.73 5.88
CA GLU A 252 -12.16 -38.78 7.34
C GLU A 252 -11.11 -39.80 7.73
N ILE A 253 -10.00 -39.36 8.33
CA ILE A 253 -9.09 -40.27 9.03
C ILE A 253 -9.49 -40.25 10.50
N GLN A 254 -10.21 -41.31 10.89
CA GLN A 254 -10.49 -41.73 12.25
C GLN A 254 -9.30 -41.51 13.19
N GLY A 255 -9.53 -40.72 14.24
CA GLY A 255 -8.58 -40.54 15.32
C GLY A 255 -8.33 -41.86 16.06
N ARG A 256 -7.08 -42.31 16.09
CA ARG A 256 -6.61 -43.27 17.08
C ARG A 256 -6.08 -42.51 18.30
N SER A 257 -6.87 -42.58 19.36
CA SER A 257 -6.46 -42.34 20.74
C SER A 257 -5.33 -43.28 21.11
N PHE A 258 -4.29 -42.77 21.77
CA PHE A 258 -3.47 -43.57 22.66
C PHE A 258 -3.25 -42.82 23.97
N THR A 259 -3.66 -43.51 25.04
CA THR A 259 -3.22 -43.43 26.43
C THR A 259 -1.72 -43.38 26.60
#